data_AF-A0A920HLG8-F1
#
_entry.id   AF-A0A920HLG8-F1
#
_cell.length_a   1.000
_cell.length_b   1.000
_cell.length_c   1.000
_cell.angle_alpha   90.00
_cell.angle_beta   90.00
_cell.angle_gamma   90.00
#
_symmetry.space_group_name_H-M   'P 1'
#
loop_
_entity.id
_entity.type
_entity.pdbx_description
1 polymer ?
#
loop_
_entity_poly.entity_id
_entity_poly.type
_entity_poly.pdbx_seq_one_letter_code
_entity_poly.pdbx_strand_id
1 'polypeptide(L)' 'MTPAIFRELGAEVIEIGTEPDGFNINQDCGSTNPEKLKGEVLKQRADFGIAMDGDGDRVVIID' A
#
# COMPACT_ATOMS: atom_id res chain seq x y z
N MET A 1 -6.30 7.76 0.29
CA MET A 1 -5.95 8.11 -1.10
C MET A 1 -6.27 6.91 -1.96
N THR A 2 -7.11 7.11 -2.98
CA THR A 2 -7.67 6.00 -3.77
C THR A 2 -6.65 5.53 -4.82
N PRO A 3 -6.38 4.22 -4.96
CA PRO A 3 -5.52 3.64 -6.00
C PRO A 3 -5.81 4.14 -7.42
N ALA A 4 -7.05 4.60 -7.67
CA ALA A 4 -7.52 5.19 -8.92
C ALA A 4 -6.66 6.36 -9.41
N ILE A 5 -6.16 7.24 -8.53
CA ILE A 5 -5.40 8.43 -8.95
C ILE A 5 -4.07 8.01 -9.59
N PHE A 6 -3.38 7.02 -9.01
CA PHE A 6 -2.12 6.52 -9.56
C PHE A 6 -2.32 5.84 -10.93
N ARG A 7 -3.45 5.14 -11.12
CA ARG A 7 -3.82 4.58 -12.43
C ARG A 7 -4.11 5.66 -13.46
N GLU A 8 -4.82 6.73 -13.08
CA GLU A 8 -5.09 7.86 -13.97
C GLU A 8 -3.80 8.59 -14.41
N LEU A 9 -2.78 8.60 -13.56
CA LEU A 9 -1.46 9.12 -13.88
C LEU A 9 -0.60 8.16 -14.73
N GLY A 10 -1.12 6.97 -15.06
CA GLY A 10 -0.46 5.99 -15.92
C GLY A 10 0.44 4.99 -15.19
N ALA A 11 0.38 4.92 -13.85
CA ALA A 11 1.11 3.91 -13.09
C ALA A 11 0.39 2.56 -13.14
N GLU A 12 1.17 1.48 -13.20
CA GLU A 12 0.68 0.14 -12.88
C GLU A 12 0.55 0.03 -11.35
N VAL A 13 -0.69 -0.16 -10.87
CA VAL A 13 -0.98 -0.12 -9.43
C VAL A 13 -1.43 -1.49 -8.95
N ILE A 14 -0.57 -2.09 -8.13
CA ILE A 14 -0.88 -3.31 -7.40
C ILE A 14 -1.39 -2.91 -6.02
N GLU A 15 -2.63 -3.27 -5.74
CA GLU A 15 -3.27 -2.96 -4.48
C GLU A 15 -3.01 -4.06 -3.44
N ILE A 16 -2.64 -3.65 -2.23
CA ILE A 16 -2.38 -4.55 -1.10
C ILE A 16 -3.13 -4.00 0.10
N GLY A 17 -3.94 -4.83 0.76
CA GLY A 17 -4.70 -4.41 1.95
C GLY A 17 -5.86 -3.44 1.66
N THR A 18 -6.41 -3.45 0.44
CA THR A 18 -7.54 -2.60 0.03
C THR A 18 -8.92 -3.29 0.17
N GLU A 19 -8.98 -4.43 0.86
CA GLU A 19 -10.22 -5.17 1.16
C GLU A 19 -10.59 -5.04 2.64
N PRO A 20 -11.27 -3.95 3.06
CA PRO A 20 -11.75 -3.80 4.43
C PRO A 20 -12.96 -4.69 4.69
N ASP A 21 -12.89 -5.57 5.70
CA ASP A 21 -13.98 -6.46 6.12
C ASP A 21 -14.68 -6.04 7.43
N GLY A 22 -14.29 -4.88 7.98
CA GLY A 22 -14.81 -4.35 9.25
C GLY A 22 -14.09 -4.84 10.51
N PHE A 23 -13.18 -5.82 10.41
CA PHE A 23 -12.34 -6.32 11.51
C PHE A 23 -10.83 -6.18 11.24
N ASN A 24 -10.42 -5.98 9.99
CA ASN A 24 -9.01 -5.97 9.57
C ASN A 24 -8.35 -4.60 9.51
N ILE A 25 -8.84 -3.60 10.25
CA ILE A 25 -8.15 -2.32 10.34
C ILE A 25 -6.76 -2.56 10.97
N ASN A 26 -5.69 -2.21 10.25
CA ASN A 26 -4.29 -2.42 10.64
C ASN A 26 -3.85 -3.88 10.92
N GLN A 27 -4.59 -4.89 10.43
CA GLN A 27 -4.17 -6.28 10.60
C GLN A 27 -3.11 -6.65 9.55
N ASP A 28 -1.85 -6.59 9.97
CA ASP A 28 -0.68 -6.83 9.12
C ASP A 28 -0.65 -6.00 7.82
N CYS A 29 -1.07 -4.73 7.88
CA CYS A 29 -0.97 -3.78 6.77
C CYS A 29 -0.86 -2.34 7.32
N GLY A 30 -0.41 -1.40 6.49
CA GLY A 30 -0.29 0.02 6.84
C GLY A 30 1.14 0.47 7.19
N SER A 31 1.31 1.78 7.48
CA SER A 31 2.62 2.39 7.75
C SER A 31 3.37 1.80 8.95
N THR A 32 2.67 1.10 9.84
CA THR A 32 3.25 0.43 11.02
C THR A 32 3.86 -0.93 10.72
N ASN A 33 3.45 -1.61 9.64
CA ASN A 33 3.96 -2.93 9.22
C ASN A 33 4.45 -2.93 7.74
N PRO A 34 5.54 -2.20 7.41
CA PRO A 34 6.04 -2.07 6.03
C PRO A 34 6.68 -3.35 5.45
N GLU A 35 6.95 -4.38 6.25
CA GLU A 35 7.62 -5.61 5.82
C GLU A 35 6.86 -6.36 4.71
N LYS A 36 5.52 -6.41 4.79
CA LYS A 36 4.71 -7.00 3.72
C LYS A 36 4.80 -6.21 2.43
N LEU A 37 4.78 -4.87 2.52
CA LEU A 37 4.93 -4.01 1.35
C LEU A 37 6.31 -4.21 0.71
N LYS A 38 7.38 -4.22 1.50
CA LYS A 38 8.74 -4.47 1.02
C LYS A 38 8.88 -5.83 0.33
N GLY A 39 8.32 -6.88 0.93
CA GLY A 39 8.29 -8.21 0.32
C GLY A 39 7.56 -8.21 -1.02
N GLU A 40 6.48 -7.45 -1.14
CA GLU A 40 5.70 -7.37 -2.36
C GLU A 40 6.37 -6.53 -3.45
N VAL A 41 7.03 -5.42 -3.10
CA VAL A 41 7.87 -4.64 -4.02
C VAL A 41 8.94 -5.52 -4.65
N LEU A 42 9.65 -6.33 -3.83
CA LEU A 42 10.67 -7.26 -4.32
C LEU A 42 10.10 -8.39 -5.18
N LYS A 43 8.97 -8.97 -4.79
CA LYS A 43 8.32 -10.06 -5.55
C LYS A 43 7.79 -9.59 -6.90
N GLN A 44 7.16 -8.42 -6.93
CA GLN A 44 6.54 -7.88 -8.13
C GLN A 44 7.50 -7.05 -8.97
N ARG A 45 8.71 -6.77 -8.44
CA ARG A 45 9.72 -5.90 -9.06
C ARG A 45 9.13 -4.52 -9.35
N ALA A 46 8.34 -4.01 -8.40
CA ALA A 46 7.80 -2.66 -8.47
C ALA A 46 8.94 -1.65 -8.29
N ASP A 47 8.83 -0.48 -8.93
CA ASP A 47 9.82 0.60 -8.81
C ASP A 47 9.80 1.25 -7.42
N PHE A 48 8.66 1.25 -6.74
CA PHE A 48 8.51 1.75 -5.37
C PHE A 48 7.21 1.22 -4.76
N GLY A 49 7.16 1.13 -3.43
CA GLY A 49 5.97 0.81 -2.65
C GLY A 49 5.47 2.01 -1.86
N ILE A 50 4.15 2.20 -1.79
CA ILE A 50 3.51 3.22 -0.95
C ILE A 50 2.62 2.53 0.09
N ALA A 51 2.92 2.72 1.37
CA ALA A 51 2.07 2.31 2.50
C ALA A 51 1.44 3.54 3.15
N MET A 52 0.15 3.48 3.47
CA MET A 52 -0.54 4.53 4.21
C MET A 52 -1.19 3.97 5.48
N ASP A 53 -1.37 4.80 6.50
CA ASP A 53 -2.11 4.43 7.71
C ASP A 53 -3.63 4.49 7.47
N GLY A 54 -4.41 3.87 8.37
CA GLY A 54 -5.85 3.68 8.25
C GLY A 54 -6.68 4.97 8.21
N ASP A 55 -6.16 6.08 8.74
CA ASP A 55 -6.75 7.43 8.65
C ASP A 55 -6.13 8.29 7.54
N GLY A 56 -5.13 7.76 6.83
CA GLY A 56 -4.51 8.38 5.65
C GLY A 56 -3.65 9.60 5.95
N ASP A 57 -3.27 9.84 7.21
CA ASP A 57 -2.43 10.98 7.61
C ASP A 57 -0.92 10.71 7.42
N ARG A 58 -0.53 9.42 7.41
CA ARG A 58 0.85 8.95 7.24
C ARG A 58 1.02 8.21 5.93
N VAL A 59 2.16 8.48 5.29
CA VAL A 59 2.63 7.80 4.09
C VAL A 59 4.08 7.36 4.32
N VAL A 60 4.37 6.10 4.02
CA VAL A 60 5.72 5.53 3.97
C VAL A 60 5.99 5.09 2.54
N ILE A 61 7.13 5.52 2.01
CA ILE A 61 7.61 5.13 0.69
C ILE A 61 8.79 4.19 0.87
N ILE A 62 8.80 3.09 0.11
CA ILE A 62 9.86 2.09 0.10
C ILE A 62 10.41 2.00 -1.33
N ASP A 63 11.73 2.00 -1.45
CA ASP A 63 12.53 1.79 -2.67
C ASP A 63 13.42 0.55 -2.44
#